data_AF-A0A952GCD1-F1
#
_entry.id   AF-A0A952GCD1-F1
#
_cell.length_a   1.000
_cell.length_b   1.000
_cell.length_c   1.000
_cell.angle_alpha   90.00
_cell.angle_beta   90.00
_cell.angle_gamma   90.00
#
_symmetry.space_group_name_H-M   'P 1'
#
loop_
_entity.id
_entity.type
_entity.pdbx_description
1 polymer ?
#
loop_
_entity_poly.entity_id
_entity_poly.type
_entity_poly.pdbx_seq_one_letter_code
_entity_poly.pdbx_strand_id
1 'polypeptide(L)'
;MQRKWILLSFVGGLLVIASLAGFYLVRRTGAQPLQAGLRQFPSTLSPQLPYDVNAAQIEAMMAEVHPQNGGEYSPHDTELVLKAQREFDILSWQAFLALNWPQQSYESPESSLNAASGQPLWSYWVPIEKIFLPNGARPQFPWNPAQQVKDAATNGISLTMTKAAWRQQASASDNFQAFSGPLVDQNGKWARYEALVDPEEYEYLYKNELYSIDGQIRFSNQDVNQSEVSMPLNSGNKKHGSIEIKLSWKELGANDDRSRFYTKRVRVELSEPTNGGPPQYRTIDAGLVGMHIAMRTESSPEWIWSTFEQIDNVRQNPLEHGGLSHANFMNPALKNAPVNVLPAKNGDCTNGTNCQTWYENLTTTPVQTSRVQIPLQHGLNPIDDKISEAVAELNKQVQALLHSQGSVFQYYELIGTQWPVHKFAPAYAGGQGSAPESITNKTPGDVVPVFLVNTTMETYFQKGGQNAGCLEQDDRLPDNCTADSTPVTGTESCVGCHYSAGIATGWKRDMNGNPVIVNGVKQPIYGENGHFGRSAHASFSWMLQIETSKQNLGGEASTPARKRFSMHTPNRQP
;
A
#
# COMPACT_ATOMS: atom_id res chain seq x y z
N MET A 1 3.46 24.57 91.74
CA MET A 1 2.19 24.92 91.08
C MET A 1 2.09 24.16 89.76
N GLN A 2 1.00 23.40 89.60
CA GLN A 2 0.27 22.96 88.39
C GLN A 2 0.99 22.83 87.01
N ARG A 3 1.00 21.63 86.40
CA ARG A 3 0.11 21.10 85.31
C ARG A 3 0.72 21.29 83.91
N LYS A 4 1.03 20.25 83.11
CA LYS A 4 0.16 19.31 82.34
C LYS A 4 -0.45 19.90 81.03
N TRP A 5 0.06 19.39 79.89
CA TRP A 5 -0.61 18.94 78.63
C TRP A 5 -1.18 19.91 77.55
N ILE A 6 -0.75 19.63 76.30
CA ILE A 6 -1.49 19.44 75.00
C ILE A 6 -1.48 20.50 73.88
N LEU A 7 -0.93 20.03 72.74
CA LEU A 7 -1.16 20.23 71.28
C LEU A 7 -1.66 21.56 70.68
N LEU A 8 -0.98 21.97 69.59
CA LEU A 8 -1.59 22.13 68.26
C LEU A 8 -0.56 22.14 67.11
N SER A 9 -1.05 21.74 65.96
CA SER A 9 -0.41 21.18 64.76
C SER A 9 0.34 22.13 63.82
N PHE A 10 1.11 21.51 62.91
CA PHE A 10 1.12 21.63 61.44
C PHE A 10 2.39 22.14 60.70
N VAL A 11 2.74 21.30 59.71
CA VAL A 11 3.46 21.49 58.44
C VAL A 11 4.97 21.73 58.47
N GLY A 12 5.69 20.65 58.11
CA GLY A 12 7.05 20.69 57.59
C GLY A 12 7.08 20.91 56.08
N GLY A 13 8.18 21.50 55.63
CA GLY A 13 8.60 21.51 54.22
C GLY A 13 9.95 20.82 54.10
N LEU A 14 10.11 19.95 53.11
CA LEU A 14 11.43 19.59 52.59
C LEU A 14 11.31 19.15 51.13
N LEU A 15 12.18 19.77 50.34
CA LEU A 15 12.39 19.68 48.90
C LEU A 15 12.75 18.27 48.40
N VAL A 16 12.24 17.90 47.22
CA VAL A 16 12.82 16.87 46.34
C VAL A 16 12.83 17.39 44.90
N ILE A 17 14.00 17.23 44.27
CA ILE A 17 14.35 17.58 42.88
C ILE A 17 13.65 16.62 41.92
N ALA A 18 12.92 17.14 40.93
CA ALA A 18 12.19 16.37 39.93
C ALA A 18 13.04 16.16 38.66
N SER A 19 13.43 14.92 38.40
CA SER A 19 13.87 14.41 37.10
C SER A 19 12.65 13.95 36.30
N LEU A 20 12.32 14.66 35.22
CA LEU A 20 11.23 14.33 34.30
C LEU A 20 11.66 13.18 33.36
N ALA A 21 11.44 11.94 33.79
CA ALA A 21 11.28 10.80 32.90
C ALA A 21 9.77 10.56 32.74
N GLY A 22 9.24 10.74 31.53
CA GLY A 22 7.83 10.52 31.22
C GLY A 22 7.47 9.04 31.34
N PHE A 23 7.06 8.61 32.53
CA PHE A 23 6.38 7.33 32.71
C PHE A 23 4.93 7.47 32.25
N TYR A 24 4.58 6.77 31.17
CA TYR A 24 3.19 6.46 30.84
C TYR A 24 2.59 5.62 31.97
N LEU A 25 1.80 6.26 32.83
CA LEU A 25 0.97 5.58 33.83
C LEU A 25 -0.27 5.03 33.12
N VAL A 26 -0.21 3.75 32.75
CA VAL A 26 -1.39 2.96 32.36
C VAL A 26 -2.31 2.87 33.58
N ARG A 27 -3.48 3.50 33.50
CA ARG A 27 -4.59 3.24 34.43
C ARG A 27 -5.05 1.79 34.21
N ARG A 28 -4.70 0.88 35.12
CA ARG A 28 -5.33 -0.44 35.22
C ARG A 28 -6.72 -0.28 35.82
N THR A 29 -7.73 -0.08 34.99
CA THR A 29 -9.10 -0.49 35.32
C THR A 29 -9.18 -2.01 35.11
N GLY A 30 -9.65 -2.75 36.12
CA GLY A 30 -9.70 -4.21 36.13
C GLY A 30 -10.69 -4.82 35.15
N ALA A 31 -10.41 -4.72 33.85
CA ALA A 31 -10.91 -5.65 32.85
C ALA A 31 -9.97 -6.87 32.83
N GLN A 32 -10.52 -8.09 32.77
CA GLN A 32 -9.71 -9.24 32.36
C GLN A 32 -9.06 -8.91 31.01
N PRO A 33 -7.80 -9.28 30.76
CA PRO A 33 -7.20 -8.99 29.47
C PRO A 33 -8.02 -9.73 28.38
N LEU A 34 -8.46 -9.00 27.36
CA LEU A 34 -9.04 -9.49 26.09
C LEU A 34 -8.18 -10.59 25.39
N GLN A 35 -7.04 -10.93 25.97
CA GLN A 35 -5.92 -11.70 25.43
C GLN A 35 -6.00 -13.21 25.74
N ALA A 36 -6.85 -13.63 26.69
CA ALA A 36 -7.02 -15.05 27.00
C ALA A 36 -7.79 -15.75 25.87
N GLY A 37 -7.07 -16.45 24.98
CA GLY A 37 -7.67 -17.32 23.95
C GLY A 37 -7.31 -17.01 22.50
N LEU A 38 -6.54 -15.95 22.23
CA LEU A 38 -6.01 -15.72 20.88
C LEU A 38 -4.89 -16.72 20.57
N ARG A 39 -4.93 -17.28 19.35
CA ARG A 39 -3.91 -18.21 18.85
C ARG A 39 -2.52 -17.55 18.89
N GLN A 40 -1.56 -18.31 19.41
CA GLN A 40 -0.15 -17.89 19.44
C GLN A 40 0.47 -18.07 18.05
N PHE A 41 1.47 -17.24 17.74
CA PHE A 41 2.25 -17.45 16.52
C PHE A 41 2.94 -18.83 16.55
N PRO A 42 3.02 -19.56 15.42
CA PRO A 42 3.75 -20.82 15.37
C PRO A 42 5.20 -20.65 15.84
N SER A 43 5.65 -21.53 16.73
CA SER A 43 7.02 -21.47 17.29
C SER A 43 8.11 -21.80 16.28
N THR A 44 7.75 -22.42 15.16
CA THR A 44 8.65 -22.77 14.06
C THR A 44 8.36 -21.88 12.87
N LEU A 45 9.38 -21.18 12.39
CA LEU A 45 9.29 -20.40 11.15
C LEU A 45 9.28 -21.33 9.94
N SER A 46 8.58 -20.95 8.88
CA SER A 46 8.44 -21.74 7.67
C SER A 46 8.79 -20.90 6.43
N PRO A 47 9.53 -21.45 5.45
CA PRO A 47 9.70 -20.82 4.15
C PRO A 47 8.46 -20.92 3.25
N GLN A 48 7.47 -21.74 3.64
CA GLN A 48 6.29 -21.98 2.83
C GLN A 48 5.37 -20.76 2.84
N LEU A 49 5.15 -20.17 1.66
CA LEU A 49 4.13 -19.15 1.45
C LEU A 49 2.76 -19.75 1.78
N PRO A 50 2.02 -19.23 2.78
CA PRO A 50 0.72 -19.78 3.12
C PRO A 50 -0.28 -19.56 1.98
N TYR A 51 -1.25 -20.48 1.86
CA TYR A 51 -2.28 -20.41 0.83
C TYR A 51 -3.49 -19.59 1.27
N ASP A 52 -3.99 -19.88 2.49
CA ASP A 52 -5.17 -19.26 3.05
C ASP A 52 -5.24 -19.52 4.58
N VAL A 53 -6.16 -18.85 5.27
CA VAL A 53 -6.62 -19.25 6.60
C VAL A 53 -7.56 -20.47 6.50
N ASN A 54 -7.95 -21.04 7.65
CA ASN A 54 -8.97 -22.09 7.66
C ASN A 54 -10.35 -21.48 7.33
N ALA A 55 -10.73 -21.48 6.05
CA ALA A 55 -11.95 -20.85 5.56
C ALA A 55 -13.22 -21.32 6.28
N ALA A 56 -13.35 -22.61 6.60
CA ALA A 56 -14.51 -23.16 7.31
C ALA A 56 -14.59 -22.66 8.76
N GLN A 57 -13.45 -22.48 9.42
CA GLN A 57 -13.40 -21.92 10.77
C GLN A 57 -13.78 -20.44 10.76
N ILE A 58 -13.26 -19.65 9.80
CA ILE A 58 -13.63 -18.25 9.67
C ILE A 58 -15.12 -18.10 9.36
N GLU A 59 -15.64 -18.90 8.42
CA GLU A 59 -17.06 -18.88 8.06
C GLU A 59 -17.96 -19.21 9.26
N ALA A 60 -17.60 -20.22 10.05
CA ALA A 60 -18.33 -20.55 11.27
C ALA A 60 -18.36 -19.38 12.27
N MET A 61 -17.22 -18.72 12.51
CA MET A 61 -17.16 -17.57 13.42
C MET A 61 -17.97 -16.38 12.88
N MET A 62 -17.84 -16.06 11.59
CA MET A 62 -18.49 -14.88 11.01
C MET A 62 -20.00 -15.07 10.78
N ALA A 63 -20.48 -16.31 10.68
CA ALA A 63 -21.91 -16.61 10.63
C ALA A 63 -22.65 -16.20 11.91
N GLU A 64 -21.95 -16.13 13.06
CA GLU A 64 -22.50 -15.69 14.34
C GLU A 64 -22.40 -14.17 14.54
N VAL A 65 -21.57 -13.49 13.75
CA VAL A 65 -21.30 -12.05 13.89
C VAL A 65 -22.42 -11.22 13.28
N HIS A 66 -23.14 -10.50 14.14
CA HIS A 66 -24.24 -9.62 13.74
C HIS A 66 -24.05 -8.22 14.35
N PRO A 67 -23.43 -7.26 13.63
CA PRO A 67 -23.29 -5.90 14.13
C PRO A 67 -24.67 -5.30 14.42
N GLN A 68 -24.78 -4.56 15.51
CA GLN A 68 -25.98 -3.83 15.89
C GLN A 68 -26.21 -2.66 14.92
N ASN A 69 -27.42 -2.09 14.94
CA ASN A 69 -27.78 -0.93 14.11
C ASN A 69 -26.75 0.20 14.28
N GLY A 70 -25.98 0.48 13.23
CA GLY A 70 -24.87 1.44 13.23
C GLY A 70 -23.47 0.82 13.32
N GLY A 71 -23.30 -0.49 13.06
CA GLY A 71 -21.98 -1.13 12.92
C GLY A 71 -21.30 -1.54 14.23
N GLU A 72 -21.95 -1.35 15.38
CA GLU A 72 -21.39 -1.68 16.69
C GLU A 72 -21.41 -3.19 16.96
N TYR A 73 -20.27 -3.75 17.37
CA TYR A 73 -20.15 -5.17 17.71
C TYR A 73 -20.54 -5.41 19.16
N SER A 74 -21.35 -6.45 19.44
CA SER A 74 -21.52 -6.89 20.83
C SER A 74 -20.19 -7.38 21.40
N PRO A 75 -20.05 -7.53 22.74
CA PRO A 75 -18.84 -8.11 23.32
C PRO A 75 -18.51 -9.50 22.75
N HIS A 76 -19.53 -10.29 22.43
CA HIS A 76 -19.36 -11.61 21.82
C HIS A 76 -18.90 -11.51 20.36
N ASP A 77 -19.54 -10.66 19.56
CA ASP A 77 -19.12 -10.45 18.17
C ASP A 77 -17.69 -9.90 18.09
N THR A 78 -17.35 -8.98 19.00
CA THR A 78 -15.99 -8.44 19.12
C THR A 78 -14.98 -9.56 19.36
N GLU A 79 -15.28 -10.51 20.24
CA GLU A 79 -14.40 -11.64 20.53
C GLU A 79 -14.20 -12.53 19.29
N LEU A 80 -15.26 -12.81 18.55
CA LEU A 80 -15.21 -13.61 17.32
C LEU A 80 -14.39 -12.92 16.23
N VAL A 81 -14.62 -11.62 16.01
CA VAL A 81 -13.85 -10.83 15.04
C VAL A 81 -12.37 -10.76 15.43
N LEU A 82 -12.03 -10.58 16.71
CA LEU A 82 -10.63 -10.58 17.15
C LEU A 82 -9.95 -11.95 17.00
N LYS A 83 -10.68 -13.06 17.19
CA LYS A 83 -10.17 -14.40 16.90
C LYS A 83 -9.91 -14.61 15.41
N ALA A 84 -10.83 -14.18 14.55
CA ALA A 84 -10.66 -14.24 13.11
C ALA A 84 -9.49 -13.35 12.64
N GLN A 85 -9.45 -12.10 13.12
CA GLN A 85 -8.34 -11.16 12.87
C GLN A 85 -6.99 -11.79 13.20
N ARG A 86 -6.87 -12.48 14.34
CA ARG A 86 -5.63 -13.16 14.72
C ARG A 86 -5.18 -14.21 13.70
N GLU A 87 -6.09 -14.95 13.07
CA GLU A 87 -5.73 -15.92 12.04
C GLU A 87 -5.20 -15.21 10.78
N PHE A 88 -5.80 -14.09 10.38
CA PHE A 88 -5.32 -13.27 9.27
C PHE A 88 -3.98 -12.59 9.59
N ASP A 89 -3.78 -12.08 10.81
CA ASP A 89 -2.50 -11.49 11.22
C ASP A 89 -1.37 -12.53 11.23
N ILE A 90 -1.66 -13.77 11.64
CA ILE A 90 -0.72 -14.90 11.57
C ILE A 90 -0.40 -15.23 10.11
N LEU A 91 -1.41 -15.30 9.23
CA LEU A 91 -1.23 -15.50 7.80
C LEU A 91 -0.31 -14.43 7.21
N SER A 92 -0.57 -13.15 7.52
CA SER A 92 0.22 -12.01 7.07
C SER A 92 1.68 -12.11 7.49
N TRP A 93 1.96 -12.44 8.76
CA TRP A 93 3.32 -12.65 9.23
C TRP A 93 3.99 -13.85 8.55
N GLN A 94 3.28 -14.95 8.35
CA GLN A 94 3.80 -16.10 7.62
C GLN A 94 4.13 -15.75 6.16
N ALA A 95 3.27 -14.99 5.50
CA ALA A 95 3.49 -14.50 4.14
C ALA A 95 4.70 -13.57 4.06
N PHE A 96 4.80 -12.59 4.97
CA PHE A 96 5.96 -11.68 5.03
C PHE A 96 7.28 -12.45 5.19
N LEU A 97 7.32 -13.44 6.08
CA LEU A 97 8.53 -14.24 6.30
C LEU A 97 8.86 -15.15 5.11
N ALA A 98 7.86 -15.81 4.52
CA ALA A 98 8.04 -16.67 3.36
C ALA A 98 8.51 -15.89 2.12
N LEU A 99 7.92 -14.73 1.86
CA LEU A 99 8.29 -13.86 0.75
C LEU A 99 9.73 -13.36 0.87
N ASN A 100 10.16 -13.06 2.10
CA ASN A 100 11.52 -12.63 2.39
C ASN A 100 12.50 -13.79 2.62
N TRP A 101 12.03 -15.04 2.57
CA TRP A 101 12.88 -16.21 2.79
C TRP A 101 13.83 -16.41 1.61
N PRO A 102 15.16 -16.47 1.83
CA PRO A 102 16.12 -16.66 0.75
C PRO A 102 15.89 -17.99 0.00
N GLN A 103 15.96 -17.95 -1.31
CA GLN A 103 15.79 -19.10 -2.20
C GLN A 103 17.07 -19.35 -3.01
N GLN A 104 17.50 -20.61 -3.08
CA GLN A 104 18.61 -21.07 -3.92
C GLN A 104 18.27 -20.94 -5.41
N SER A 105 17.02 -21.26 -5.75
CA SER A 105 16.37 -21.04 -7.03
C SER A 105 14.88 -20.83 -6.79
N TYR A 106 14.11 -20.42 -7.81
CA TYR A 106 12.67 -20.25 -7.67
C TYR A 106 12.00 -21.47 -7.03
N GLU A 107 11.19 -21.24 -5.98
CA GLU A 107 10.51 -22.27 -5.16
C GLU A 107 11.44 -23.32 -4.51
N SER A 108 12.71 -22.98 -4.29
CA SER A 108 13.68 -23.79 -3.57
C SER A 108 14.29 -23.00 -2.41
N PRO A 109 13.66 -23.03 -1.21
CA PRO A 109 14.09 -22.21 -0.09
C PRO A 109 15.40 -22.70 0.51
N GLU A 110 16.20 -21.76 1.00
CA GLU A 110 17.32 -22.04 1.87
C GLU A 110 16.84 -22.61 3.22
N SER A 111 17.73 -23.28 3.95
CA SER A 111 17.38 -23.90 5.24
C SER A 111 17.10 -22.90 6.36
N SER A 112 17.41 -21.61 6.16
CA SER A 112 17.27 -20.56 7.16
C SER A 112 16.86 -19.23 6.53
N LEU A 113 16.00 -18.49 7.24
CA LEU A 113 15.64 -17.11 6.91
C LEU A 113 16.85 -16.15 6.89
N ASN A 114 17.93 -16.51 7.59
CA ASN A 114 19.16 -15.71 7.70
C ASN A 114 20.28 -16.21 6.78
N ALA A 115 19.97 -17.10 5.83
CA ALA A 115 20.96 -17.56 4.87
C ALA A 115 21.54 -16.36 4.09
N ALA A 116 22.87 -16.29 4.03
CA ALA A 116 23.57 -15.24 3.29
C ALA A 116 23.54 -15.47 1.77
N SER A 117 23.23 -16.70 1.35
CA SER A 117 23.03 -17.10 -0.03
C SER A 117 21.56 -17.01 -0.44
N GLY A 118 21.33 -17.03 -1.75
CA GLY A 118 19.99 -16.97 -2.31
C GLY A 118 19.45 -15.56 -2.47
N GLN A 119 18.21 -15.48 -2.92
CA GLN A 119 17.45 -14.25 -3.10
C GLN A 119 16.05 -14.45 -2.52
N PRO A 120 15.41 -13.42 -1.96
CA PRO A 120 14.07 -13.57 -1.39
C PRO A 120 13.08 -14.05 -2.44
N LEU A 121 12.08 -14.84 -2.04
CA LEU A 121 11.11 -15.44 -2.96
C LEU A 121 10.48 -14.42 -3.90
N TRP A 122 10.12 -13.23 -3.39
CA TRP A 122 9.53 -12.18 -4.21
C TRP A 122 10.41 -11.70 -5.36
N SER A 123 11.74 -11.84 -5.28
CA SER A 123 12.64 -11.37 -6.35
C SER A 123 12.54 -12.18 -7.65
N TYR A 124 11.85 -13.31 -7.60
CA TYR A 124 11.56 -14.18 -8.72
C TYR A 124 10.20 -13.90 -9.38
N TRP A 125 9.39 -13.04 -8.78
CA TRP A 125 8.06 -12.66 -9.27
C TRP A 125 8.13 -11.63 -10.39
N VAL A 126 7.00 -11.34 -11.02
CA VAL A 126 6.93 -10.51 -12.23
C VAL A 126 6.83 -9.03 -11.82
N PRO A 127 7.87 -8.21 -12.10
CA PRO A 127 7.76 -6.77 -11.89
C PRO A 127 6.76 -6.18 -12.88
N ILE A 128 6.00 -5.19 -12.44
CA ILE A 128 4.88 -4.66 -13.22
C ILE A 128 5.33 -3.92 -14.49
N GLU A 129 6.53 -3.35 -14.50
CA GLU A 129 7.15 -2.76 -15.70
C GLU A 129 7.50 -3.81 -16.77
N LYS A 130 7.49 -5.10 -16.43
CA LYS A 130 7.60 -6.22 -17.38
C LYS A 130 6.26 -6.69 -17.92
N ILE A 131 5.15 -6.25 -17.30
CA ILE A 131 3.78 -6.56 -17.69
C ILE A 131 3.25 -5.47 -18.61
N PHE A 132 3.33 -4.22 -18.17
CA PHE A 132 2.73 -3.06 -18.84
C PHE A 132 3.76 -2.34 -19.71
N LEU A 133 4.05 -2.92 -20.86
CA LEU A 133 5.07 -2.42 -21.78
C LEU A 133 4.60 -1.21 -22.60
N PRO A 134 5.53 -0.34 -23.08
CA PRO A 134 5.19 0.79 -23.95
C PRO A 134 4.29 0.40 -25.12
N ASN A 135 3.32 1.26 -25.44
CA ASN A 135 2.30 1.06 -26.48
C ASN A 135 1.44 -0.21 -26.32
N GLY A 136 1.37 -0.78 -25.10
CA GLY A 136 0.61 -2.01 -24.83
C GLY A 136 1.21 -3.23 -25.50
N ALA A 137 2.54 -3.21 -25.71
CA ALA A 137 3.24 -4.34 -26.30
C ALA A 137 3.04 -5.62 -25.47
N ARG A 138 2.98 -6.76 -26.16
CA ARG A 138 2.79 -8.07 -25.52
C ARG A 138 3.99 -8.41 -24.64
N PRO A 139 3.82 -8.68 -23.34
CA PRO A 139 4.92 -9.03 -22.45
C PRO A 139 5.42 -10.46 -22.69
N GLN A 140 6.58 -10.79 -22.14
CA GLN A 140 7.21 -12.10 -22.32
C GLN A 140 6.43 -13.21 -21.62
N PHE A 141 6.08 -14.28 -22.35
CA PHE A 141 5.43 -15.45 -21.76
C PHE A 141 5.98 -16.76 -22.37
N PRO A 142 6.20 -17.83 -21.58
CA PRO A 142 6.05 -17.87 -20.12
C PRO A 142 7.06 -16.99 -19.39
N TRP A 143 6.74 -16.61 -18.15
CA TRP A 143 7.67 -15.89 -17.28
C TRP A 143 8.93 -16.72 -17.02
N ASN A 144 10.09 -16.05 -16.94
CA ASN A 144 11.37 -16.69 -16.63
C ASN A 144 11.97 -16.12 -15.33
N PRO A 145 11.62 -16.69 -14.16
CA PRO A 145 12.12 -16.23 -12.86
C PRO A 145 13.64 -16.20 -12.75
N ALA A 146 14.33 -17.18 -13.34
CA ALA A 146 15.78 -17.26 -13.28
C ALA A 146 16.45 -16.13 -14.09
N GLN A 147 15.84 -15.71 -15.19
CA GLN A 147 16.32 -14.56 -15.95
C GLN A 147 16.10 -13.26 -15.17
N GLN A 148 14.95 -13.09 -14.52
CA GLN A 148 14.68 -11.91 -13.69
C GLN A 148 15.74 -11.70 -12.62
N VAL A 149 16.06 -12.75 -11.85
CA VAL A 149 17.08 -12.64 -10.80
C VAL A 149 18.47 -12.35 -11.37
N LYS A 150 18.82 -12.94 -12.52
CA LYS A 150 20.09 -12.63 -13.21
C LYS A 150 20.14 -11.19 -13.71
N ASP A 151 19.04 -10.70 -14.27
CA ASP A 151 18.92 -9.33 -14.76
C ASP A 151 18.99 -8.33 -13.60
N ALA A 152 18.28 -8.59 -12.50
CA ALA A 152 18.34 -7.78 -11.29
C ALA A 152 19.72 -7.79 -10.63
N ALA A 153 20.44 -8.92 -10.66
CA ALA A 153 21.81 -8.99 -10.17
C ALA A 153 22.81 -8.20 -11.04
N THR A 154 22.62 -8.23 -12.36
CA THR A 154 23.51 -7.57 -13.33
C THR A 154 23.24 -6.07 -13.43
N ASN A 155 21.97 -5.71 -13.51
CA ASN A 155 21.51 -4.36 -13.80
C ASN A 155 21.00 -3.62 -12.56
N GLY A 156 20.90 -4.29 -11.40
CA GLY A 156 20.13 -3.81 -10.26
C GLY A 156 18.63 -4.01 -10.46
N ILE A 157 17.87 -4.07 -9.37
CA ILE A 157 16.41 -3.92 -9.44
C ILE A 157 16.13 -2.50 -9.93
N SER A 158 15.35 -2.38 -11.01
CA SER A 158 14.83 -1.10 -11.47
C SER A 158 13.70 -0.69 -10.54
N LEU A 159 13.95 0.25 -9.64
CA LEU A 159 12.87 0.82 -8.83
C LEU A 159 12.16 1.88 -9.65
N THR A 160 11.13 1.45 -10.39
CA THR A 160 10.21 2.34 -11.12
C THR A 160 8.97 2.57 -10.28
N MET A 161 8.58 3.82 -10.08
CA MET A 161 7.44 4.11 -9.21
C MET A 161 6.13 4.08 -9.97
N THR A 162 5.28 3.20 -9.51
CA THR A 162 3.93 3.06 -10.00
C THR A 162 3.01 3.78 -9.06
N LYS A 163 2.65 4.98 -9.53
CA LYS A 163 1.65 5.85 -8.93
C LYS A 163 0.36 5.04 -8.81
N ALA A 164 -0.23 4.96 -7.62
CA ALA A 164 -1.68 4.72 -7.52
C ALA A 164 -2.36 6.04 -7.95
N ALA A 165 -3.43 5.99 -8.75
CA ALA A 165 -3.98 7.12 -9.50
C ALA A 165 -5.35 7.45 -8.97
N TRP A 166 -5.48 8.73 -8.67
CA TRP A 166 -6.64 9.33 -8.09
C TRP A 166 -7.39 9.97 -9.24
N ARG A 167 -8.66 9.59 -9.42
CA ARG A 167 -9.51 10.03 -10.52
C ARG A 167 -8.99 9.57 -11.88
N GLN A 168 -9.84 9.59 -12.90
CA GLN A 168 -9.54 9.28 -14.31
C GLN A 168 -8.42 10.16 -14.95
N GLN A 169 -7.59 10.84 -14.14
CA GLN A 169 -6.39 11.57 -14.48
C GLN A 169 -5.15 10.76 -14.07
N ALA A 170 -4.92 9.64 -14.75
CA ALA A 170 -3.62 9.00 -14.69
C ALA A 170 -2.58 9.96 -15.29
N SER A 171 -1.78 10.61 -14.43
CA SER A 171 -0.67 11.43 -14.88
C SER A 171 0.60 10.59 -14.92
N ALA A 172 1.29 10.69 -16.06
CA ALA A 172 2.58 10.13 -16.46
C ALA A 172 3.77 10.23 -15.48
N SER A 173 3.62 10.89 -14.34
CA SER A 173 4.75 11.32 -13.52
C SER A 173 5.21 10.21 -12.57
N ASP A 174 6.34 9.59 -12.91
CA ASP A 174 6.80 8.27 -12.44
C ASP A 174 7.64 8.25 -11.14
N ASN A 175 7.37 9.10 -10.15
CA ASN A 175 8.19 9.10 -8.92
C ASN A 175 7.45 9.37 -7.59
N PHE A 176 6.14 9.06 -7.50
CA PHE A 176 5.37 9.40 -6.30
C PHE A 176 4.73 8.23 -5.52
N GLN A 177 4.56 8.43 -4.22
CA GLN A 177 3.75 7.57 -3.34
C GLN A 177 2.34 7.37 -3.90
N ALA A 178 1.50 6.56 -3.23
CA ALA A 178 0.09 6.47 -3.57
C ALA A 178 -0.48 7.89 -3.78
N PHE A 179 -0.94 8.17 -5.01
CA PHE A 179 -1.66 9.38 -5.42
C PHE A 179 -1.02 10.76 -5.18
N SER A 180 0.26 10.86 -4.81
CA SER A 180 0.83 12.12 -4.29
C SER A 180 2.14 12.53 -4.98
N GLY A 181 3.12 13.03 -4.22
CA GLY A 181 4.47 13.41 -4.65
C GLY A 181 5.58 12.60 -3.93
N PRO A 182 6.85 13.08 -3.93
CA PRO A 182 7.96 12.34 -3.35
C PRO A 182 7.92 12.30 -1.82
N LEU A 183 8.47 11.24 -1.21
CA LEU A 183 8.76 11.17 0.23
C LEU A 183 10.26 11.27 0.43
N VAL A 184 10.69 12.29 1.19
CA VAL A 184 12.10 12.56 1.46
C VAL A 184 12.43 12.12 2.88
N ASP A 185 13.41 11.23 3.04
CA ASP A 185 13.88 10.74 4.33
C ASP A 185 14.74 11.77 5.08
N GLN A 186 15.13 11.43 6.31
CA GLN A 186 15.98 12.31 7.14
C GLN A 186 17.44 12.43 6.63
N ASN A 187 17.85 11.67 5.62
CA ASN A 187 19.11 11.86 4.88
C ASN A 187 18.95 12.76 3.64
N GLY A 188 17.75 13.27 3.38
CA GLY A 188 17.45 14.08 2.19
C GLY A 188 17.34 13.26 0.90
N LYS A 189 17.08 11.94 1.01
CA LYS A 189 16.94 11.00 -0.12
C LYS A 189 15.50 10.60 -0.31
N TRP A 190 15.10 10.38 -1.55
CA TRP A 190 13.75 9.95 -1.87
C TRP A 190 13.56 8.47 -1.54
N ALA A 191 12.43 8.14 -0.91
CA ALA A 191 11.95 6.78 -0.82
C ALA A 191 11.63 6.25 -2.24
N ARG A 192 11.83 4.95 -2.44
CA ARG A 192 11.66 4.25 -3.71
C ARG A 192 10.70 3.09 -3.55
N TYR A 193 10.12 2.64 -4.66
CA TYR A 193 9.08 1.64 -4.62
C TYR A 193 9.25 0.63 -5.73
N GLU A 194 8.77 -0.57 -5.47
CA GLU A 194 8.71 -1.68 -6.39
C GLU A 194 7.36 -2.36 -6.19
N ALA A 195 6.74 -2.82 -7.27
CA ALA A 195 5.56 -3.66 -7.17
C ALA A 195 5.71 -4.85 -8.10
N LEU A 196 5.30 -6.01 -7.61
CA LEU A 196 5.41 -7.28 -8.30
C LEU A 196 4.14 -8.08 -8.08
N VAL A 197 3.85 -8.96 -9.03
CA VAL A 197 2.76 -9.93 -8.91
C VAL A 197 3.29 -11.34 -9.08
N ASP A 198 2.61 -12.28 -8.44
CA ASP A 198 2.92 -13.69 -8.56
C ASP A 198 2.65 -14.23 -9.99
N PRO A 199 3.20 -15.40 -10.33
CA PRO A 199 2.98 -15.99 -11.65
C PRO A 199 1.51 -16.25 -11.98
N GLU A 200 0.68 -16.53 -10.97
CA GLU A 200 -0.75 -16.78 -11.09
C GLU A 200 -1.52 -15.57 -11.60
N GLU A 201 -1.31 -14.42 -10.98
CA GLU A 201 -1.88 -13.18 -11.46
C GLU A 201 -1.33 -12.81 -12.84
N TYR A 202 -0.02 -12.91 -13.04
CA TYR A 202 0.59 -12.59 -14.34
C TYR A 202 0.01 -13.43 -15.48
N GLU A 203 -0.17 -14.74 -15.27
CA GLU A 203 -0.79 -15.64 -16.24
C GLU A 203 -2.20 -15.19 -16.60
N TYR A 204 -2.99 -14.76 -15.60
CA TYR A 204 -4.34 -14.23 -15.81
C TYR A 204 -4.33 -12.93 -16.62
N LEU A 205 -3.47 -11.97 -16.24
CA LEU A 205 -3.30 -10.70 -16.94
C LEU A 205 -2.91 -10.90 -18.41
N TYR A 206 -1.98 -11.83 -18.65
CA TYR A 206 -1.50 -12.16 -19.99
C TYR A 206 -2.60 -12.79 -20.86
N LYS A 207 -3.27 -13.83 -20.35
CA LYS A 207 -4.28 -14.58 -21.10
C LYS A 207 -5.48 -13.73 -21.50
N ASN A 208 -5.84 -12.75 -20.67
CA ASN A 208 -6.98 -11.87 -20.89
C ASN A 208 -6.59 -10.54 -21.57
N GLU A 209 -5.32 -10.39 -22.00
CA GLU A 209 -4.79 -9.18 -22.64
C GLU A 209 -4.95 -7.89 -21.81
N LEU A 210 -5.14 -8.02 -20.50
CA LEU A 210 -5.39 -6.91 -19.57
C LEU A 210 -4.15 -6.02 -19.36
N TYR A 211 -3.00 -6.45 -19.86
CA TYR A 211 -1.77 -5.66 -19.91
C TYR A 211 -1.83 -4.48 -20.90
N SER A 212 -2.90 -4.29 -21.68
CA SER A 212 -3.01 -3.17 -22.64
C SER A 212 -4.38 -2.51 -22.60
N ILE A 213 -4.47 -1.20 -22.88
CA ILE A 213 -5.77 -0.49 -22.94
C ILE A 213 -6.70 -1.13 -23.97
N ASP A 214 -6.19 -1.41 -25.17
CA ASP A 214 -7.01 -2.03 -26.22
C ASP A 214 -7.48 -3.44 -25.83
N GLY A 215 -6.66 -4.20 -25.10
CA GLY A 215 -7.04 -5.51 -24.56
C GLY A 215 -8.10 -5.42 -23.46
N GLN A 216 -7.97 -4.43 -22.56
CA GLN A 216 -9.00 -4.13 -21.57
C GLN A 216 -10.34 -3.74 -22.21
N ILE A 217 -10.32 -2.89 -23.23
CA ILE A 217 -11.54 -2.51 -23.97
C ILE A 217 -12.14 -3.74 -24.67
N ARG A 218 -11.32 -4.64 -25.22
CA ARG A 218 -11.82 -5.90 -25.78
C ARG A 218 -12.47 -6.77 -24.70
N PHE A 219 -11.82 -6.91 -23.54
CA PHE A 219 -12.31 -7.69 -22.41
C PHE A 219 -13.63 -7.13 -21.87
N SER A 220 -13.71 -5.82 -21.65
CA SER A 220 -14.91 -5.16 -21.11
C SER A 220 -16.13 -5.24 -22.03
N ASN A 221 -15.91 -5.39 -23.35
CA ASN A 221 -16.97 -5.49 -24.35
C ASN A 221 -17.39 -6.94 -24.66
N GLN A 222 -16.87 -7.93 -23.91
CA GLN A 222 -17.38 -9.30 -23.96
C GLN A 222 -18.79 -9.37 -23.35
N ASP A 223 -19.44 -10.55 -23.38
CA ASP A 223 -20.74 -10.80 -22.74
C ASP A 223 -20.76 -10.16 -21.33
N VAL A 224 -21.88 -9.56 -20.92
CA VAL A 224 -22.03 -8.88 -19.62
C VAL A 224 -21.71 -9.79 -18.42
N ASN A 225 -21.74 -11.11 -18.60
CA ASN A 225 -21.33 -12.08 -17.58
C ASN A 225 -19.81 -12.38 -17.55
N GLN A 226 -19.04 -11.80 -18.47
CA GLN A 226 -17.58 -11.99 -18.64
C GLN A 226 -16.79 -10.67 -18.65
N SER A 227 -17.46 -9.53 -18.47
CA SER A 227 -16.84 -8.21 -18.52
C SER A 227 -16.22 -7.75 -17.19
N GLU A 228 -16.19 -8.61 -16.16
CA GLU A 228 -15.58 -8.34 -14.86
C GLU A 228 -14.25 -9.07 -14.70
N VAL A 229 -13.21 -8.35 -14.25
CA VAL A 229 -11.94 -8.97 -13.88
C VAL A 229 -12.16 -9.86 -12.67
N SER A 230 -11.80 -11.13 -12.80
CA SER A 230 -11.81 -12.09 -11.71
C SER A 230 -10.43 -12.74 -11.60
N MET A 231 -9.55 -12.05 -10.88
CA MET A 231 -8.25 -12.58 -10.48
C MET A 231 -8.35 -13.98 -9.84
N PRO A 232 -7.37 -14.87 -10.08
CA PRO A 232 -7.33 -16.21 -9.49
C PRO A 232 -7.57 -16.26 -7.98
N LEU A 233 -8.41 -17.21 -7.56
CA LEU A 233 -8.47 -17.69 -6.17
C LEU A 233 -7.49 -18.86 -5.98
N ASN A 234 -7.07 -19.11 -4.74
CA ASN A 234 -6.30 -20.31 -4.42
C ASN A 234 -7.14 -21.58 -4.64
N SER A 235 -6.46 -22.70 -4.92
CA SER A 235 -7.10 -24.01 -5.03
C SER A 235 -6.61 -24.90 -3.89
N GLY A 236 -7.26 -24.80 -2.73
CA GLY A 236 -6.78 -25.38 -1.48
C GLY A 236 -5.29 -25.07 -1.27
N ASN A 237 -4.48 -26.10 -1.07
CA ASN A 237 -3.02 -26.01 -0.92
C ASN A 237 -2.25 -26.48 -2.17
N LYS A 238 -2.87 -26.40 -3.36
CA LYS A 238 -2.24 -26.84 -4.62
C LYS A 238 -1.70 -25.68 -5.45
N LYS A 239 -2.38 -24.54 -5.39
CA LYS A 239 -2.08 -23.35 -6.18
C LYS A 239 -2.50 -22.12 -5.39
N HIS A 240 -1.64 -21.10 -5.33
CA HIS A 240 -1.99 -19.81 -4.73
C HIS A 240 -3.04 -19.10 -5.59
N GLY A 241 -3.79 -18.19 -4.97
CA GLY A 241 -4.55 -17.19 -5.72
C GLY A 241 -3.63 -16.04 -6.12
N SER A 242 -4.18 -14.97 -6.68
CA SER A 242 -3.39 -13.78 -7.00
C SER A 242 -2.76 -13.16 -5.77
N ILE A 243 -1.49 -12.78 -5.90
CA ILE A 243 -0.76 -12.04 -4.88
C ILE A 243 -0.07 -10.84 -5.51
N GLU A 244 -0.41 -9.65 -5.02
CA GLU A 244 0.30 -8.41 -5.32
C GLU A 244 1.16 -8.01 -4.11
N ILE A 245 2.39 -7.58 -4.37
CA ILE A 245 3.24 -6.97 -3.35
C ILE A 245 3.71 -5.61 -3.80
N LYS A 246 3.84 -4.70 -2.82
CA LYS A 246 4.49 -3.42 -3.00
C LYS A 246 5.53 -3.25 -1.92
N LEU A 247 6.72 -2.79 -2.30
CA LEU A 247 7.87 -2.60 -1.41
C LEU A 247 8.22 -1.12 -1.38
N SER A 248 8.60 -0.61 -0.22
CA SER A 248 9.16 0.74 -0.05
C SER A 248 10.57 0.64 0.49
N TRP A 249 11.47 1.38 -0.13
CA TRP A 249 12.91 1.34 0.09
C TRP A 249 13.43 2.74 0.40
N LYS A 250 14.37 2.85 1.34
CA LYS A 250 15.18 4.06 1.52
C LYS A 250 16.62 3.81 1.09
N GLU A 251 17.32 4.86 0.68
CA GLU A 251 18.78 4.81 0.57
C GLU A 251 19.40 4.88 1.97
N LEU A 252 20.30 3.94 2.28
CA LEU A 252 20.98 3.91 3.57
C LEU A 252 22.15 4.91 3.58
N GLY A 253 22.07 5.87 4.50
CA GLY A 253 23.06 6.91 4.72
C GLY A 253 23.99 6.63 5.91
N ALA A 254 24.86 7.60 6.22
CA ALA A 254 25.82 7.50 7.32
C ALA A 254 25.18 7.44 8.72
N ASN A 255 23.93 7.91 8.84
CA ASN A 255 23.18 7.95 10.11
C ASN A 255 22.32 6.70 10.33
N ASP A 256 22.36 5.73 9.41
CA ASP A 256 21.54 4.52 9.48
C ASP A 256 22.33 3.33 10.02
N ASP A 257 21.75 2.62 10.97
CA ASP A 257 22.26 1.33 11.42
C ASP A 257 21.83 0.23 10.44
N ARG A 258 22.74 -0.10 9.51
CA ARG A 258 22.50 -1.09 8.45
C ARG A 258 22.11 -2.48 8.97
N SER A 259 22.49 -2.83 10.21
CA SER A 259 22.17 -4.13 10.79
C SER A 259 20.68 -4.31 11.09
N ARG A 260 19.92 -3.20 11.08
CA ARG A 260 18.48 -3.15 11.34
C ARG A 260 17.60 -3.20 10.10
N PHE A 261 18.20 -3.28 8.91
CA PHE A 261 17.48 -3.28 7.64
C PHE A 261 17.77 -4.55 6.85
N TYR A 262 16.73 -5.11 6.25
CA TYR A 262 16.95 -5.97 5.08
C TYR A 262 17.51 -5.09 3.96
N THR A 263 18.72 -5.41 3.49
CA THR A 263 19.45 -4.55 2.54
C THR A 263 19.62 -5.21 1.17
N LYS A 264 19.55 -4.38 0.11
CA LYS A 264 19.82 -4.81 -1.26
C LYS A 264 20.51 -3.69 -2.05
N ARG A 265 21.38 -4.05 -2.99
CA ARG A 265 21.89 -3.09 -3.97
C ARG A 265 20.89 -2.99 -5.12
N VAL A 266 20.40 -1.79 -5.39
CA VAL A 266 19.34 -1.54 -6.37
C VAL A 266 19.75 -0.41 -7.31
N ARG A 267 19.23 -0.41 -8.53
CA ARG A 267 19.47 0.63 -9.52
C ARG A 267 18.23 1.51 -9.60
N VAL A 268 18.35 2.75 -9.16
CA VAL A 268 17.25 3.71 -9.17
C VAL A 268 17.34 4.59 -10.41
N GLU A 269 16.21 4.83 -11.03
CA GLU A 269 16.04 5.92 -11.99
C GLU A 269 15.95 7.24 -11.23
N LEU A 270 16.68 8.26 -11.70
CA LEU A 270 16.62 9.61 -11.16
C LEU A 270 15.55 10.39 -11.91
N SER A 271 14.84 11.26 -11.21
CA SER A 271 13.73 12.04 -11.78
C SER A 271 14.14 13.12 -12.81
N GLU A 272 15.42 13.17 -13.20
CA GLU A 272 16.01 14.21 -14.03
C GLU A 272 16.45 13.70 -15.42
N PRO A 273 15.62 13.86 -16.45
CA PRO A 273 16.12 14.17 -17.77
C PRO A 273 16.00 15.68 -17.96
N THR A 274 16.87 16.46 -17.31
CA THR A 274 16.99 17.88 -17.66
C THR A 274 17.34 17.95 -19.16
N ASN A 275 16.43 18.51 -19.96
CA ASN A 275 16.51 18.67 -21.42
C ASN A 275 16.24 17.41 -22.29
N GLY A 276 15.39 16.48 -21.85
CA GLY A 276 14.97 15.36 -22.71
C GLY A 276 16.08 14.35 -23.02
N GLY A 277 17.12 14.30 -22.17
CA GLY A 277 18.14 13.27 -22.19
C GLY A 277 17.59 11.89 -21.77
N PRO A 278 18.34 10.80 -21.99
CA PRO A 278 17.94 9.48 -21.52
C PRO A 278 17.83 9.45 -19.98
N PRO A 279 16.98 8.58 -19.42
CA PRO A 279 16.89 8.39 -17.97
C PRO A 279 18.25 8.17 -17.34
N GLN A 280 18.53 8.90 -16.27
CA GLN A 280 19.75 8.72 -15.50
C GLN A 280 19.53 7.69 -14.40
N TYR A 281 20.53 6.85 -14.17
CA TYR A 281 20.45 5.79 -13.17
C TYR A 281 21.59 5.89 -12.16
N ARG A 282 21.29 5.51 -10.92
CA ARG A 282 22.28 5.37 -9.86
C ARG A 282 22.09 4.06 -9.11
N THR A 283 23.19 3.40 -8.76
CA THR A 283 23.14 2.27 -7.84
C THR A 283 23.17 2.80 -6.41
N ILE A 284 22.23 2.34 -5.58
CA ILE A 284 22.15 2.66 -4.16
C ILE A 284 22.16 1.40 -3.32
N ASP A 285 22.63 1.53 -2.09
CA ASP A 285 22.37 0.54 -1.05
C ASP A 285 21.04 0.88 -0.40
N ALA A 286 20.03 0.06 -0.65
CA ALA A 286 18.68 0.27 -0.16
C ALA A 286 18.38 -0.59 1.07
N GLY A 287 17.61 -0.03 2.01
CA GLY A 287 17.00 -0.73 3.12
C GLY A 287 15.48 -0.78 2.98
N LEU A 288 14.88 -1.95 3.19
CA LEU A 288 13.43 -2.11 3.15
C LEU A 288 12.81 -1.34 4.34
N VAL A 289 11.86 -0.46 4.06
CA VAL A 289 11.16 0.35 5.08
C VAL A 289 9.66 0.09 5.14
N GLY A 290 9.06 -0.52 4.11
CA GLY A 290 7.65 -0.90 4.14
C GLY A 290 7.32 -1.98 3.11
N MET A 291 6.28 -2.77 3.38
CA MET A 291 5.80 -3.81 2.48
C MET A 291 4.28 -3.96 2.57
N HIS A 292 3.60 -3.91 1.43
CA HIS A 292 2.21 -4.36 1.29
C HIS A 292 2.19 -5.76 0.70
N ILE A 293 1.26 -6.58 1.18
CA ILE A 293 0.97 -7.90 0.65
C ILE A 293 -0.55 -7.99 0.50
N ALA A 294 -1.03 -8.06 -0.73
CA ALA A 294 -2.42 -8.29 -1.05
C ALA A 294 -2.58 -9.74 -1.56
N MET A 295 -3.41 -10.55 -0.91
CA MET A 295 -3.64 -11.95 -1.28
C MET A 295 -5.12 -12.19 -1.55
N ARG A 296 -5.46 -12.75 -2.71
CA ARG A 296 -6.83 -13.17 -3.02
C ARG A 296 -7.02 -14.65 -2.70
N THR A 297 -7.94 -14.95 -1.78
CA THR A 297 -8.15 -16.33 -1.29
C THR A 297 -9.62 -16.73 -1.23
N GLU A 298 -9.92 -18.04 -1.11
CA GLU A 298 -11.27 -18.56 -0.90
C GLU A 298 -11.91 -18.00 0.38
N SER A 299 -11.13 -17.81 1.45
CA SER A 299 -11.64 -17.18 2.66
C SER A 299 -11.98 -15.71 2.44
N SER A 300 -11.27 -15.01 1.55
CA SER A 300 -11.35 -13.56 1.40
C SER A 300 -11.31 -13.16 -0.09
N PRO A 301 -12.45 -13.30 -0.79
CA PRO A 301 -12.54 -13.01 -2.22
C PRO A 301 -12.39 -11.52 -2.55
N GLU A 302 -12.63 -10.63 -1.57
CA GLU A 302 -12.36 -9.18 -1.62
C GLU A 302 -10.93 -8.85 -1.12
N TRP A 303 -10.04 -9.84 -1.20
CA TRP A 303 -8.62 -9.81 -0.84
C TRP A 303 -8.32 -9.64 0.67
N ILE A 304 -7.12 -10.07 1.05
CA ILE A 304 -6.49 -9.87 2.35
C ILE A 304 -5.37 -8.86 2.14
N TRP A 305 -5.33 -7.81 2.94
CA TRP A 305 -4.43 -6.66 2.75
C TRP A 305 -3.56 -6.49 3.97
N SER A 306 -2.29 -6.83 3.86
CA SER A 306 -1.33 -6.77 4.97
C SER A 306 -0.38 -5.60 4.75
N THR A 307 -0.11 -4.82 5.80
CA THR A 307 0.90 -3.75 5.72
C THR A 307 1.94 -3.85 6.83
N PHE A 308 3.20 -3.86 6.41
CA PHE A 308 4.37 -3.99 7.26
C PHE A 308 5.23 -2.73 7.18
N GLU A 309 5.84 -2.39 8.31
CA GLU A 309 6.78 -1.26 8.41
C GLU A 309 8.06 -1.66 9.14
N GLN A 310 9.15 -1.00 8.79
CA GLN A 310 10.36 -1.01 9.62
C GLN A 310 10.11 -0.13 10.86
N ILE A 311 10.48 -0.64 12.04
CA ILE A 311 10.04 -0.06 13.32
C ILE A 311 10.56 1.36 13.59
N ASP A 312 11.65 1.77 12.94
CA ASP A 312 12.27 3.09 13.05
C ASP A 312 11.70 4.11 12.05
N ASN A 313 10.63 3.81 11.30
CA ASN A 313 10.12 4.75 10.30
C ASN A 313 9.73 6.12 10.85
N VAL A 314 8.88 6.13 11.88
CA VAL A 314 8.29 7.35 12.46
C VAL A 314 8.58 7.55 13.94
N ARG A 315 9.37 6.65 14.53
CA ARG A 315 9.71 6.66 15.96
C ARG A 315 11.13 6.19 16.20
N GLN A 316 11.66 6.55 17.36
CA GLN A 316 12.93 6.00 17.84
C GLN A 316 12.67 4.78 18.71
N ASN A 317 13.53 3.78 18.64
CA ASN A 317 13.46 2.55 19.41
C ASN A 317 14.76 2.34 20.22
N PRO A 318 14.70 1.68 21.39
CA PRO A 318 15.90 1.39 22.18
C PRO A 318 16.95 0.58 21.40
N LEU A 319 18.23 0.91 21.62
CA LEU A 319 19.37 0.15 21.10
C LEU A 319 19.95 -0.77 22.16
N GLU A 320 20.50 -1.93 21.75
CA GLU A 320 21.08 -2.93 22.66
C GLU A 320 22.20 -2.38 23.55
N HIS A 321 23.01 -1.46 23.01
CA HIS A 321 24.13 -0.83 23.73
C HIS A 321 23.75 0.51 24.40
N GLY A 322 22.44 0.79 24.54
CA GLY A 322 21.91 2.02 25.09
C GLY A 322 21.72 3.14 24.06
N GLY A 323 20.87 4.10 24.40
CA GLY A 323 20.42 5.14 23.49
C GLY A 323 19.19 4.75 22.67
N LEU A 324 18.89 5.57 21.67
CA LEU A 324 17.72 5.43 20.81
C LEU A 324 18.15 5.42 19.34
N SER A 325 17.47 4.62 18.52
CA SER A 325 17.65 4.61 17.08
C SER A 325 17.30 5.96 16.45
N HIS A 326 17.80 6.18 15.25
CA HIS A 326 17.40 7.30 14.41
C HIS A 326 16.09 6.95 13.69
N ALA A 327 15.12 7.86 13.69
CA ALA A 327 13.87 7.66 12.96
C ALA A 327 14.06 8.02 11.47
N ASN A 328 13.64 7.15 10.55
CA ASN A 328 13.94 7.27 9.12
C ASN A 328 13.28 8.49 8.45
N PHE A 329 12.06 8.83 8.87
CA PHE A 329 11.23 9.85 8.23
C PHE A 329 10.70 10.89 9.22
N MET A 330 11.20 10.93 10.46
CA MET A 330 10.74 11.88 11.47
C MET A 330 11.93 12.41 12.27
N ASN A 331 11.99 13.72 12.48
CA ASN A 331 12.92 14.33 13.41
C ASN A 331 12.21 14.71 14.71
N PRO A 332 12.36 13.93 15.80
CA PRO A 332 11.69 14.19 17.07
C PRO A 332 12.17 15.48 17.77
N ALA A 333 13.29 16.07 17.34
CA ALA A 333 13.74 17.35 17.88
C ALA A 333 12.94 18.55 17.33
N LEU A 334 12.21 18.38 16.22
CA LEU A 334 11.39 19.44 15.63
C LEU A 334 10.01 19.49 16.28
N LYS A 335 9.77 20.50 17.12
CA LYS A 335 8.51 20.62 17.90
C LYS A 335 7.30 21.12 17.12
N ASN A 336 7.52 21.95 16.10
CA ASN A 336 6.47 22.66 15.36
C ASN A 336 6.51 22.37 13.85
N ALA A 337 7.13 21.27 13.44
CA ALA A 337 7.19 20.94 12.03
C ALA A 337 5.83 20.40 11.55
N PRO A 338 5.32 20.85 10.39
CA PRO A 338 4.13 20.26 9.81
C PRO A 338 4.41 18.81 9.43
N VAL A 339 3.56 17.89 9.89
CA VAL A 339 3.71 16.47 9.60
C VAL A 339 2.91 16.07 8.36
N ASN A 340 3.39 15.08 7.63
CA ASN A 340 2.71 14.51 6.45
C ASN A 340 2.38 15.56 5.38
N VAL A 341 3.21 16.60 5.22
CA VAL A 341 3.01 17.65 4.22
C VAL A 341 3.89 17.39 3.00
N LEU A 342 3.26 17.42 1.83
CA LEU A 342 3.93 17.19 0.57
C LEU A 342 4.94 18.31 0.25
N PRO A 343 6.16 17.98 -0.23
CA PRO A 343 7.11 19.01 -0.66
C PRO A 343 6.54 19.90 -1.77
N ALA A 344 6.93 21.17 -1.78
CA ALA A 344 6.56 22.08 -2.87
C ALA A 344 7.20 21.63 -4.20
N LYS A 345 6.44 21.75 -5.29
CA LYS A 345 6.92 21.48 -6.66
C LYS A 345 8.04 22.46 -7.03
N ASN A 346 9.03 21.97 -7.78
CA ASN A 346 10.21 22.75 -8.18
C ASN A 346 10.74 22.42 -9.59
N GLY A 347 10.11 21.50 -10.32
CA GLY A 347 10.45 21.14 -11.70
C GLY A 347 9.43 21.64 -12.71
N ASP A 348 9.88 21.84 -13.95
CA ASP A 348 9.07 22.30 -15.10
C ASP A 348 8.25 23.57 -14.78
N CYS A 349 8.93 24.62 -14.33
CA CYS A 349 8.28 25.84 -13.86
C CYS A 349 8.06 26.86 -14.98
N THR A 350 6.81 27.28 -15.18
CA THR A 350 6.51 28.46 -16.02
C THR A 350 6.86 29.73 -15.25
N ASN A 351 7.73 30.58 -15.81
CA ASN A 351 8.20 31.85 -15.23
C ASN A 351 8.76 31.72 -13.80
N GLY A 352 9.27 30.54 -13.43
CA GLY A 352 9.89 30.28 -12.12
C GLY A 352 8.93 30.15 -10.94
N THR A 353 7.60 30.18 -11.15
CA THR A 353 6.62 30.16 -10.03
C THR A 353 5.56 29.08 -10.13
N ASN A 354 5.22 28.59 -11.33
CA ASN A 354 4.18 27.57 -11.54
C ASN A 354 4.79 26.22 -11.93
N CYS A 355 5.51 25.60 -10.99
CA CYS A 355 6.16 24.30 -11.18
C CYS A 355 5.15 23.16 -11.27
N GLN A 356 5.32 22.28 -12.25
CA GLN A 356 4.40 21.17 -12.52
C GLN A 356 4.84 19.85 -11.89
N THR A 357 6.13 19.69 -11.59
CA THR A 357 6.71 18.45 -11.04
C THR A 357 7.78 18.74 -9.97
N TRP A 358 8.52 17.71 -9.55
CA TRP A 358 9.66 17.76 -8.63
C TRP A 358 10.89 17.21 -9.31
N TYR A 359 12.03 17.88 -9.14
CA TYR A 359 13.35 17.33 -9.43
C TYR A 359 14.02 16.88 -8.13
N GLU A 360 14.64 15.71 -8.16
CA GLU A 360 15.19 15.07 -6.96
C GLU A 360 16.34 15.87 -6.35
N ASN A 361 17.27 16.38 -7.16
CA ASN A 361 18.37 17.23 -6.68
C ASN A 361 17.93 18.52 -5.97
N LEU A 362 16.71 19.01 -6.22
CA LEU A 362 16.14 20.20 -5.60
C LEU A 362 15.20 19.87 -4.42
N THR A 363 14.78 18.61 -4.29
CA THR A 363 13.78 18.18 -3.30
C THR A 363 14.44 17.34 -2.22
N THR A 364 15.29 17.97 -1.41
CA THR A 364 16.10 17.28 -0.40
C THR A 364 15.68 17.59 1.04
N THR A 365 14.72 18.48 1.25
CA THR A 365 14.20 18.78 2.59
C THR A 365 13.43 17.59 3.13
N PRO A 366 13.81 17.01 4.28
CA PRO A 366 13.12 15.85 4.84
C PRO A 366 11.65 16.13 5.15
N VAL A 367 10.78 15.23 4.70
CA VAL A 367 9.38 15.20 5.13
C VAL A 367 9.35 14.73 6.57
N GLN A 368 8.50 15.35 7.39
CA GLN A 368 8.27 14.91 8.77
C GLN A 368 7.05 14.00 8.79
N THR A 369 7.28 12.70 8.72
CA THR A 369 6.22 11.70 8.68
C THR A 369 5.77 11.33 10.08
N SER A 370 4.45 11.28 10.29
CA SER A 370 3.85 10.80 11.52
C SER A 370 2.70 9.86 11.21
N ARG A 371 2.48 8.87 12.06
CA ARG A 371 1.23 8.11 12.06
C ARG A 371 0.15 8.96 12.73
N VAL A 372 -0.92 9.26 12.02
CA VAL A 372 -2.07 9.97 12.61
C VAL A 372 -2.82 9.01 13.52
N GLN A 373 -3.08 9.44 14.75
CA GLN A 373 -3.88 8.68 15.72
C GLN A 373 -5.35 8.93 15.43
N ILE A 374 -6.10 7.84 15.22
CA ILE A 374 -7.54 7.89 15.01
C ILE A 374 -8.23 7.50 16.31
N PRO A 375 -8.97 8.42 16.95
CA PRO A 375 -9.72 8.07 18.15
C PRO A 375 -10.89 7.14 17.79
N LEU A 376 -11.32 6.35 18.78
CA LEU A 376 -12.59 5.63 18.72
C LEU A 376 -13.74 6.61 18.41
N GLN A 377 -14.44 6.34 17.32
CA GLN A 377 -15.67 6.99 16.91
C GLN A 377 -16.75 5.92 16.78
N HIS A 378 -17.75 6.01 17.66
CA HIS A 378 -18.86 5.05 17.68
C HIS A 378 -19.54 4.96 16.32
N GLY A 379 -19.77 3.73 15.88
CA GLY A 379 -20.31 3.37 14.57
C GLY A 379 -19.39 3.59 13.36
N LEU A 380 -18.18 4.13 13.55
CA LEU A 380 -17.21 4.32 12.46
C LEU A 380 -16.02 3.36 12.54
N ASN A 381 -15.44 3.19 13.72
CA ASN A 381 -14.28 2.31 13.93
C ASN A 381 -14.33 1.61 15.30
N PRO A 382 -15.42 0.89 15.62
CA PRO A 382 -15.71 0.41 16.98
C PRO A 382 -14.70 -0.60 17.55
N ILE A 383 -13.88 -1.22 16.69
CA ILE A 383 -12.93 -2.27 17.08
C ILE A 383 -11.49 -2.03 16.63
N ASP A 384 -11.19 -0.95 15.89
CA ASP A 384 -9.87 -0.69 15.32
C ASP A 384 -8.76 -0.61 16.39
N ASP A 385 -9.03 0.03 17.54
CA ASP A 385 -8.09 0.10 18.66
C ASP A 385 -7.79 -1.30 19.24
N LYS A 386 -8.82 -2.15 19.37
CA LYS A 386 -8.67 -3.52 19.89
C LYS A 386 -7.91 -4.42 18.92
N ILE A 387 -8.14 -4.25 17.62
CA ILE A 387 -7.37 -4.91 16.56
C ILE A 387 -5.91 -4.48 16.65
N SER A 388 -5.65 -3.18 16.75
CA SER A 388 -4.29 -2.63 16.88
C SER A 388 -3.55 -3.18 18.11
N GLU A 389 -4.23 -3.29 19.25
CA GLU A 389 -3.69 -3.92 20.46
C GLU A 389 -3.37 -5.41 20.25
N ALA A 390 -4.26 -6.15 19.58
CA ALA A 390 -4.06 -7.57 19.29
C ALA A 390 -2.90 -7.81 18.30
N VAL A 391 -2.73 -6.94 17.30
CA VAL A 391 -1.60 -6.94 16.36
C VAL A 391 -0.29 -6.64 17.09
N ALA A 392 -0.26 -5.59 17.93
CA ALA A 392 0.93 -5.23 18.71
C ALA A 392 1.39 -6.38 19.63
N GLU A 393 0.44 -7.14 20.19
CA GLU A 393 0.77 -8.33 20.98
C GLU A 393 1.35 -9.46 20.12
N LEU A 394 0.80 -9.72 18.93
CA LEU A 394 1.37 -10.69 18.00
C LEU A 394 2.78 -10.29 17.55
N ASN A 395 2.99 -9.00 17.24
CA ASN A 395 4.30 -8.47 16.85
C ASN A 395 5.37 -8.79 17.90
N LYS A 396 5.07 -8.62 19.20
CA LYS A 396 6.01 -8.99 20.27
C LYS A 396 6.41 -10.46 20.22
N GLN A 397 5.45 -11.36 19.96
CA GLN A 397 5.72 -12.80 19.85
C GLN A 397 6.65 -13.10 18.67
N VAL A 398 6.33 -12.54 17.50
CA VAL A 398 7.08 -12.78 16.27
C VAL A 398 8.48 -12.16 16.34
N GLN A 399 8.59 -10.92 16.82
CA GLN A 399 9.86 -10.21 16.99
C GLN A 399 10.76 -10.91 18.01
N ALA A 400 10.20 -11.42 19.13
CA ALA A 400 10.98 -12.22 20.09
C ALA A 400 11.51 -13.51 19.46
N LEU A 401 10.71 -14.19 18.64
CA LEU A 401 11.14 -15.38 17.91
C LEU A 401 12.24 -15.04 16.89
N LEU A 402 12.08 -13.96 16.13
CA LEU A 402 13.06 -13.50 15.15
C LEU A 402 14.37 -13.03 15.79
N HIS A 403 14.30 -12.32 16.93
CA HIS A 403 15.45 -11.95 17.75
C HIS A 403 16.20 -13.20 18.22
N SER A 404 15.49 -14.24 18.69
CA SER A 404 16.12 -15.49 19.14
C SER A 404 16.90 -16.21 18.03
N GLN A 405 16.60 -15.91 16.76
CA GLN A 405 17.28 -16.44 15.59
C GLN A 405 18.32 -15.47 15.00
N GLY A 406 18.49 -14.27 15.57
CA GLY A 406 19.36 -13.23 15.02
C GLY A 406 18.90 -12.70 13.67
N SER A 407 17.59 -12.75 13.38
CA SER A 407 17.06 -12.30 12.09
C SER A 407 16.87 -10.78 12.06
N VAL A 408 17.24 -10.15 10.95
CA VAL A 408 16.99 -8.71 10.72
C VAL A 408 15.50 -8.37 10.71
N PHE A 409 14.64 -9.34 10.41
CA PHE A 409 13.19 -9.14 10.37
C PHE A 409 12.56 -8.86 11.74
N GLN A 410 13.31 -9.00 12.83
CA GLN A 410 12.90 -8.54 14.17
C GLN A 410 12.64 -7.02 14.23
N TYR A 411 13.19 -6.24 13.29
CA TYR A 411 13.02 -4.79 13.20
C TYR A 411 11.89 -4.37 12.26
N TYR A 412 10.97 -5.29 11.97
CA TYR A 412 9.77 -5.06 11.20
C TYR A 412 8.55 -5.40 12.04
N GLU A 413 7.41 -4.80 11.72
CA GLU A 413 6.16 -5.05 12.40
C GLU A 413 4.98 -5.05 11.43
N LEU A 414 3.98 -5.88 11.70
CA LEU A 414 2.67 -5.77 11.08
C LEU A 414 1.97 -4.56 11.68
N ILE A 415 1.54 -3.61 10.86
CA ILE A 415 0.69 -2.51 11.34
C ILE A 415 -0.76 -2.97 11.44
N GLY A 416 -1.19 -3.84 10.52
CA GLY A 416 -2.47 -4.51 10.56
C GLY A 416 -2.77 -5.28 9.28
N THR A 417 -3.83 -6.06 9.33
CA THR A 417 -4.36 -6.82 8.20
C THR A 417 -5.83 -6.48 7.99
N GLN A 418 -6.16 -5.97 6.80
CA GLN A 418 -7.53 -5.72 6.38
C GLN A 418 -8.11 -6.93 5.63
N TRP A 419 -9.32 -7.33 5.99
CA TRP A 419 -10.02 -8.48 5.40
C TRP A 419 -11.54 -8.33 5.53
N PRO A 420 -12.34 -8.99 4.67
CA PRO A 420 -13.79 -8.87 4.69
C PRO A 420 -14.44 -9.73 5.79
N VAL A 421 -15.07 -9.11 6.79
CA VAL A 421 -15.86 -9.81 7.82
C VAL A 421 -17.05 -10.53 7.19
N HIS A 422 -17.75 -9.88 6.27
CA HIS A 422 -18.95 -10.38 5.61
C HIS A 422 -18.74 -10.39 4.09
N LYS A 423 -18.13 -11.46 3.56
CA LYS A 423 -17.64 -11.61 2.17
C LYS A 423 -18.57 -11.17 1.02
N PHE A 424 -19.87 -11.08 1.25
CA PHE A 424 -20.87 -10.69 0.25
C PHE A 424 -21.58 -9.36 0.57
N ALA A 425 -21.19 -8.67 1.64
CA ALA A 425 -21.69 -7.36 1.96
C ALA A 425 -21.35 -6.38 0.84
N PRO A 426 -22.32 -5.59 0.34
CA PRO A 426 -22.09 -4.66 -0.75
C PRO A 426 -21.30 -3.43 -0.28
N ALA A 427 -20.62 -2.77 -1.22
CA ALA A 427 -20.08 -1.44 -0.97
C ALA A 427 -21.20 -0.39 -0.90
N TYR A 428 -21.00 0.64 -0.09
CA TYR A 428 -21.84 1.82 0.01
C TYR A 428 -21.21 2.98 -0.76
N ALA A 429 -22.04 3.82 -1.38
CA ALA A 429 -21.57 4.97 -2.16
C ALA A 429 -21.53 6.24 -1.31
N GLY A 430 -20.53 7.07 -1.56
CA GLY A 430 -20.41 8.38 -0.95
C GLY A 430 -21.51 9.33 -1.40
N GLY A 431 -21.55 10.51 -0.78
CA GLY A 431 -22.49 11.58 -1.10
C GLY A 431 -23.01 12.29 0.15
N GLN A 432 -23.74 13.39 -0.02
CA GLN A 432 -24.23 14.14 1.13
C GLN A 432 -25.14 13.29 2.03
N GLY A 433 -24.75 13.13 3.30
CA GLY A 433 -25.51 12.36 4.30
C GLY A 433 -25.33 10.85 4.19
N SER A 434 -24.22 10.41 3.59
CA SER A 434 -23.86 9.00 3.40
C SER A 434 -22.96 8.45 4.51
N ALA A 435 -22.36 9.34 5.32
CA ALA A 435 -21.58 8.93 6.48
C ALA A 435 -22.50 8.40 7.61
N PRO A 436 -22.08 7.34 8.34
CA PRO A 436 -20.77 6.68 8.27
C PRO A 436 -20.64 5.56 7.24
N GLU A 437 -21.73 5.06 6.64
CA GLU A 437 -21.73 3.86 5.80
C GLU A 437 -20.81 3.96 4.58
N SER A 438 -20.73 5.14 3.99
CA SER A 438 -19.80 5.48 2.90
C SER A 438 -18.31 5.36 3.27
N ILE A 439 -17.99 5.35 4.58
CA ILE A 439 -16.64 5.15 5.12
C ILE A 439 -16.48 3.70 5.57
N THR A 440 -17.37 3.19 6.42
CA THR A 440 -17.25 1.84 7.00
C THR A 440 -17.45 0.73 5.96
N ASN A 441 -18.29 0.98 4.98
CA ASN A 441 -18.64 0.04 3.93
C ASN A 441 -18.21 0.58 2.56
N LYS A 442 -17.14 1.40 2.52
CA LYS A 442 -16.60 1.99 1.28
C LYS A 442 -16.30 0.92 0.23
N THR A 443 -15.86 -0.26 0.68
CA THR A 443 -15.57 -1.44 -0.14
C THR A 443 -16.47 -2.60 0.28
N PRO A 444 -16.73 -3.58 -0.62
CA PRO A 444 -17.49 -4.76 -0.27
C PRO A 444 -16.79 -5.54 0.84
N GLY A 445 -17.57 -6.30 1.60
CA GLY A 445 -17.03 -7.25 2.56
C GLY A 445 -17.04 -6.81 4.03
N ASP A 446 -17.51 -5.61 4.35
CA ASP A 446 -17.44 -5.03 5.72
C ASP A 446 -16.01 -5.14 6.29
N VAL A 447 -15.07 -4.47 5.62
CA VAL A 447 -13.64 -4.64 5.84
C VAL A 447 -13.19 -4.04 7.18
N VAL A 448 -12.43 -4.81 7.95
CA VAL A 448 -11.85 -4.38 9.23
C VAL A 448 -10.32 -4.57 9.23
N PRO A 449 -9.54 -3.71 9.91
CA PRO A 449 -9.96 -2.43 10.49
C PRO A 449 -10.40 -1.43 9.42
N VAL A 450 -11.19 -0.42 9.81
CA VAL A 450 -11.72 0.58 8.86
C VAL A 450 -10.58 1.48 8.36
N PHE A 451 -9.68 1.87 9.26
CA PHE A 451 -8.54 2.71 8.94
C PHE A 451 -7.23 1.95 9.07
N LEU A 452 -6.44 1.91 7.99
CA LEU A 452 -5.13 1.28 8.00
C LEU A 452 -4.23 1.91 6.94
N VAL A 453 -3.12 2.51 7.38
CA VAL A 453 -2.17 3.21 6.52
C VAL A 453 -0.74 2.78 6.75
N ASN A 454 0.04 2.76 5.67
CA ASN A 454 1.49 2.66 5.70
C ASN A 454 2.12 4.04 5.65
N THR A 455 2.95 4.36 6.65
CA THR A 455 3.60 5.66 6.79
C THR A 455 4.54 5.99 5.64
N THR A 456 5.02 5.00 4.89
CA THR A 456 5.94 5.19 3.75
C THR A 456 5.29 5.03 2.38
N MET A 457 4.05 4.54 2.28
CA MET A 457 3.34 4.41 1.00
C MET A 457 2.12 5.33 0.89
N GLU A 458 1.56 5.74 2.04
CA GLU A 458 0.33 6.53 2.20
C GLU A 458 0.57 7.73 3.12
N THR A 459 1.79 8.28 3.16
CA THR A 459 2.17 9.39 4.07
C THR A 459 1.14 10.52 4.02
N TYR A 460 0.75 10.92 2.80
CA TYR A 460 -0.13 12.06 2.54
C TYR A 460 -1.63 11.73 2.60
N PHE A 461 -1.98 10.48 2.91
CA PHE A 461 -3.34 9.96 3.06
C PHE A 461 -3.81 9.93 4.53
N GLN A 462 -3.08 10.65 5.38
CA GLN A 462 -3.28 10.73 6.81
C GLN A 462 -3.69 12.15 7.21
N LYS A 463 -4.83 12.63 6.69
CA LYS A 463 -5.31 13.99 6.98
C LYS A 463 -5.83 14.15 8.41
N GLY A 464 -6.33 13.07 9.02
CA GLY A 464 -6.91 13.12 10.36
C GLY A 464 -8.28 13.80 10.35
N GLY A 465 -8.40 14.94 11.03
CA GLY A 465 -9.66 15.70 11.07
C GLY A 465 -10.01 16.29 9.70
N GLN A 466 -11.13 15.85 9.14
CA GLN A 466 -11.60 16.25 7.81
C GLN A 466 -13.10 16.01 7.64
N ASN A 467 -13.67 16.44 6.52
CA ASN A 467 -15.02 16.07 6.14
C ASN A 467 -15.05 14.64 5.59
N ALA A 468 -16.11 13.89 5.89
CA ALA A 468 -16.31 12.50 5.47
C ALA A 468 -16.16 12.31 3.96
N GLY A 469 -16.68 13.22 3.13
CA GLY A 469 -16.54 13.13 1.69
C GLY A 469 -15.09 13.17 1.16
N CYS A 470 -14.12 13.65 1.97
CA CYS A 470 -12.70 13.51 1.65
C CYS A 470 -12.14 12.10 1.92
N LEU A 471 -12.83 11.26 2.70
CA LEU A 471 -12.54 9.84 2.96
C LEU A 471 -13.41 8.91 2.10
N GLU A 472 -14.60 9.36 1.73
CA GLU A 472 -15.51 8.58 0.87
C GLU A 472 -15.01 8.56 -0.55
N GLN A 473 -14.39 9.68 -0.97
CA GLN A 473 -13.57 9.85 -2.17
C GLN A 473 -13.98 8.87 -3.30
N ASP A 474 -15.18 9.15 -3.82
CA ASP A 474 -15.98 8.26 -4.63
C ASP A 474 -16.28 8.90 -5.99
N ASP A 475 -15.73 8.34 -7.07
CA ASP A 475 -15.96 8.81 -8.43
C ASP A 475 -17.36 8.44 -8.97
N ARG A 476 -18.20 7.72 -8.20
CA ARG A 476 -19.63 7.47 -8.50
C ARG A 476 -20.48 8.75 -8.47
N LEU A 477 -19.92 9.88 -8.05
CA LEU A 477 -20.64 11.12 -7.85
C LEU A 477 -20.36 12.14 -8.96
N PRO A 478 -21.39 12.73 -9.60
CA PRO A 478 -21.19 13.79 -10.60
C PRO A 478 -20.48 15.01 -10.00
N ASP A 479 -19.82 15.83 -10.84
CA ASP A 479 -19.03 17.03 -10.43
C ASP A 479 -19.78 18.01 -9.49
N ASN A 480 -21.11 17.91 -9.42
CA ASN A 480 -21.98 18.73 -8.59
C ASN A 480 -22.49 18.05 -7.31
N CYS A 481 -22.05 16.83 -6.99
CA CYS A 481 -22.42 16.19 -5.74
C CYS A 481 -21.62 16.78 -4.58
N THR A 482 -22.32 17.22 -3.55
CA THR A 482 -21.70 17.69 -2.32
C THR A 482 -21.14 16.48 -1.59
N ALA A 483 -19.82 16.31 -1.65
CA ALA A 483 -19.08 15.41 -0.77
C ALA A 483 -19.59 15.57 0.68
N ASP A 484 -19.80 14.45 1.38
CA ASP A 484 -20.38 14.48 2.74
C ASP A 484 -19.58 15.44 3.63
N SER A 485 -20.27 16.44 4.19
CA SER A 485 -19.66 17.47 5.02
C SER A 485 -19.51 17.07 6.49
N THR A 486 -19.92 15.87 6.88
CA THR A 486 -19.86 15.36 8.26
C THR A 486 -18.41 15.38 8.75
N PRO A 487 -18.09 16.11 9.83
CA PRO A 487 -16.74 16.11 10.38
C PRO A 487 -16.40 14.74 10.97
N VAL A 488 -15.27 14.18 10.56
CA VAL A 488 -14.75 12.89 11.03
C VAL A 488 -13.25 13.01 11.27
N THR A 489 -12.70 12.11 12.08
CA THR A 489 -11.24 11.94 12.18
C THR A 489 -10.89 10.60 11.55
N GLY A 490 -10.20 10.60 10.42
CA GLY A 490 -9.89 9.36 9.70
C GLY A 490 -8.66 9.50 8.83
N THR A 491 -8.06 8.36 8.50
CA THR A 491 -7.12 8.21 7.39
C THR A 491 -7.81 7.46 6.25
N GLU A 492 -7.18 7.32 5.09
CA GLU A 492 -7.64 6.34 4.10
C GLU A 492 -7.19 4.91 4.47
N SER A 493 -7.53 3.95 3.62
CA SER A 493 -6.99 2.60 3.65
C SER A 493 -6.59 2.10 2.26
N CYS A 494 -5.64 1.17 2.21
CA CYS A 494 -5.18 0.56 0.96
C CYS A 494 -6.37 -0.01 0.16
N VAL A 495 -7.31 -0.65 0.86
CA VAL A 495 -8.50 -1.29 0.28
C VAL A 495 -9.42 -0.28 -0.38
N GLY A 496 -9.73 0.82 0.33
CA GLY A 496 -10.56 1.91 -0.21
C GLY A 496 -9.95 2.53 -1.46
N CYS A 497 -8.63 2.70 -1.49
CA CYS A 497 -7.90 3.19 -2.64
C CYS A 497 -7.95 2.22 -3.84
N HIS A 498 -7.75 0.93 -3.58
CA HIS A 498 -7.73 -0.11 -4.62
C HIS A 498 -9.11 -0.42 -5.21
N TYR A 499 -10.18 -0.34 -4.40
CA TYR A 499 -11.55 -0.58 -4.85
C TYR A 499 -12.02 0.41 -5.92
N SER A 500 -11.44 1.60 -6.01
CA SER A 500 -11.82 2.60 -7.02
C SER A 500 -11.38 2.26 -8.46
N ALA A 501 -10.51 1.26 -8.65
CA ALA A 501 -9.92 0.96 -9.94
C ALA A 501 -10.86 0.19 -10.89
N GLY A 502 -10.89 0.61 -12.16
CA GLY A 502 -11.60 -0.04 -13.25
C GLY A 502 -10.68 -0.35 -14.45
N ILE A 503 -11.09 -1.29 -15.29
CA ILE A 503 -10.43 -1.52 -16.59
C ILE A 503 -10.99 -0.56 -17.64
N ALA A 504 -10.22 -0.30 -18.71
CA ALA A 504 -10.67 0.56 -19.79
C ALA A 504 -11.87 -0.06 -20.52
N THR A 505 -12.92 0.75 -20.70
CA THR A 505 -14.17 0.36 -21.38
C THR A 505 -14.30 1.00 -22.77
N GLY A 506 -13.56 2.07 -23.03
CA GLY A 506 -13.56 2.74 -24.32
C GLY A 506 -12.57 3.89 -24.41
N TRP A 507 -12.77 4.71 -25.44
CA TRP A 507 -12.00 5.94 -25.67
C TRP A 507 -12.92 7.15 -25.59
N LYS A 508 -12.49 8.23 -24.91
CA LYS A 508 -13.22 9.50 -24.90
C LYS A 508 -13.36 10.03 -26.32
N ARG A 509 -14.53 10.55 -26.67
CA ARG A 509 -14.82 11.13 -27.99
C ARG A 509 -15.28 12.58 -27.86
N ASP A 510 -14.84 13.43 -28.80
CA ASP A 510 -15.32 14.81 -28.92
C ASP A 510 -16.75 14.86 -29.45
N MET A 511 -17.34 16.07 -29.55
CA MET A 511 -18.70 16.27 -30.06
C MET A 511 -18.90 15.79 -31.50
N ASN A 512 -17.82 15.59 -32.27
CA ASN A 512 -17.84 15.09 -33.64
C ASN A 512 -17.58 13.58 -33.71
N GLY A 513 -17.42 12.90 -32.57
CA GLY A 513 -17.14 11.47 -32.47
C GLY A 513 -15.66 11.10 -32.65
N ASN A 514 -14.74 12.05 -32.79
CA ASN A 514 -13.31 11.76 -32.90
C ASN A 514 -12.71 11.44 -31.53
N PRO A 515 -11.70 10.56 -31.44
CA PRO A 515 -11.00 10.31 -30.17
C PRO A 515 -10.42 11.60 -29.59
N VAL A 516 -10.62 11.83 -28.30
CA VAL A 516 -9.97 12.91 -27.57
C VAL A 516 -8.50 12.57 -27.40
N ILE A 517 -7.63 13.49 -27.84
CA ILE A 517 -6.18 13.37 -27.74
C ILE A 517 -5.64 14.53 -26.90
N VAL A 518 -4.88 14.22 -25.85
CA VAL A 518 -4.19 15.19 -24.99
C VAL A 518 -2.71 14.86 -25.01
N ASN A 519 -1.85 15.82 -25.34
CA ASN A 519 -0.39 15.63 -25.46
C ASN A 519 0.01 14.44 -26.35
N GLY A 520 -0.70 14.25 -27.48
CA GLY A 520 -0.45 13.12 -28.39
C GLY A 520 -1.02 11.77 -27.95
N VAL A 521 -1.66 11.71 -26.78
CA VAL A 521 -2.20 10.49 -26.16
C VAL A 521 -3.72 10.44 -26.25
N LYS A 522 -4.26 9.34 -26.79
CA LYS A 522 -5.71 9.06 -26.71
C LYS A 522 -6.14 8.90 -25.26
N GLN A 523 -7.30 9.44 -24.92
CA GLN A 523 -7.81 9.42 -23.55
C GLN A 523 -8.77 8.24 -23.34
N PRO A 524 -8.43 7.23 -22.51
CA PRO A 524 -9.32 6.12 -22.21
C PRO A 524 -10.51 6.55 -21.33
N ILE A 525 -11.56 5.74 -21.36
CA ILE A 525 -12.67 5.73 -20.40
C ILE A 525 -12.46 4.47 -19.56
N TYR A 526 -12.43 4.60 -18.24
CA TYR A 526 -12.35 3.47 -17.32
C TYR A 526 -13.72 3.17 -16.74
N GLY A 527 -13.96 1.91 -16.39
CA GLY A 527 -15.13 1.48 -15.65
C GLY A 527 -15.24 2.17 -14.29
N GLU A 528 -16.45 2.24 -13.77
CA GLU A 528 -16.75 2.84 -12.45
C GLU A 528 -17.35 1.77 -11.54
N ASN A 529 -16.88 1.73 -10.29
CA ASN A 529 -17.42 0.81 -9.28
C ASN A 529 -18.57 1.50 -8.55
N GLY A 530 -19.81 1.05 -8.83
CA GLY A 530 -21.10 1.66 -8.48
C GLY A 530 -21.77 1.11 -7.21
N HIS A 531 -22.73 1.87 -6.62
CA HIS A 531 -23.64 1.38 -5.56
C HIS A 531 -24.52 0.20 -6.01
N PHE A 532 -24.84 0.11 -7.30
CA PHE A 532 -25.79 -0.85 -7.88
C PHE A 532 -25.20 -1.79 -8.94
N GLY A 533 -23.86 -1.86 -9.05
CA GLY A 533 -23.23 -2.73 -10.04
C GLY A 533 -21.75 -2.46 -10.25
N ARG A 534 -21.03 -3.54 -10.56
CA ARG A 534 -19.62 -3.56 -10.96
C ARG A 534 -19.58 -3.31 -12.47
N SER A 535 -19.23 -2.11 -12.92
CA SER A 535 -18.99 -1.90 -14.35
C SER A 535 -17.48 -1.97 -14.60
N ALA A 536 -17.01 -3.06 -15.19
CA ALA A 536 -15.60 -3.23 -15.55
C ALA A 536 -14.63 -3.02 -14.36
N HIS A 537 -14.97 -3.60 -13.20
CA HIS A 537 -14.14 -3.60 -11.98
C HIS A 537 -12.79 -4.25 -12.24
N ALA A 538 -11.71 -3.67 -11.71
CA ALA A 538 -10.35 -4.19 -11.86
C ALA A 538 -9.95 -5.24 -10.80
N SER A 539 -10.90 -5.77 -10.02
CA SER A 539 -10.63 -6.69 -8.92
C SER A 539 -9.62 -6.13 -7.91
N PHE A 540 -9.79 -4.87 -7.53
CA PHE A 540 -8.85 -4.12 -6.68
C PHE A 540 -7.45 -3.90 -7.27
N SER A 541 -7.17 -4.30 -8.52
CA SER A 541 -5.85 -4.05 -9.12
C SER A 541 -5.80 -2.67 -9.78
N TRP A 542 -5.18 -1.69 -9.12
CA TRP A 542 -4.97 -0.35 -9.71
C TRP A 542 -4.03 -0.38 -10.92
N MET A 543 -3.18 -1.41 -11.02
CA MET A 543 -2.20 -1.52 -12.11
C MET A 543 -2.89 -1.50 -13.48
N LEU A 544 -4.05 -2.16 -13.57
CA LEU A 544 -4.85 -2.22 -14.78
C LEU A 544 -5.26 -0.83 -15.28
N GLN A 545 -5.62 0.08 -14.38
CA GLN A 545 -5.98 1.43 -14.76
C GLN A 545 -4.74 2.28 -15.08
N ILE A 546 -3.67 2.13 -14.32
CA ILE A 546 -2.63 3.16 -14.25
C ILE A 546 -1.46 2.81 -15.14
N GLU A 547 -0.95 1.61 -15.01
CA GLU A 547 0.22 1.20 -15.77
C GLU A 547 -0.12 1.07 -17.26
N THR A 548 -1.36 0.72 -17.60
CA THR A 548 -1.82 0.79 -19.00
C THR A 548 -1.90 2.20 -19.54
N SER A 549 -2.33 3.18 -18.74
CA SER A 549 -2.41 4.58 -19.17
C SER A 549 -1.04 5.15 -19.57
N LYS A 550 0.03 4.71 -18.89
CA LYS A 550 1.40 5.13 -19.16
C LYS A 550 1.90 4.67 -20.53
N GLN A 551 1.34 3.58 -21.05
CA GLN A 551 1.76 2.99 -22.33
C GLN A 551 1.57 3.95 -23.50
N ASN A 552 0.63 4.88 -23.40
CA ASN A 552 0.36 5.82 -24.47
C ASN A 552 1.41 6.94 -24.57
N LEU A 553 2.27 7.12 -23.57
CA LEU A 553 3.27 8.21 -23.51
C LEU A 553 4.56 7.88 -24.27
N GLY A 554 4.63 6.69 -24.89
CA GLY A 554 5.81 6.18 -25.58
C GLY A 554 6.05 6.85 -26.93
N GLY A 555 6.58 8.08 -26.90
CA GLY A 555 7.25 8.74 -28.03
C GLY A 555 6.33 9.19 -29.15
N GLU A 556 6.65 10.35 -29.74
CA GLU A 556 6.06 10.82 -30.98
C GLU A 556 5.97 9.66 -31.98
N ALA A 557 4.75 9.22 -32.28
CA ALA A 557 4.51 8.35 -33.41
C ALA A 557 4.98 9.12 -34.65
N SER A 558 6.20 8.82 -35.09
CA SER A 558 6.68 9.23 -36.41
C SER A 558 5.61 8.77 -37.39
N THR A 559 4.87 9.74 -37.93
CA THR A 559 3.82 9.50 -38.91
C THR A 559 4.44 8.67 -40.01
N PRO A 560 3.87 7.51 -40.41
CA PRO A 560 4.42 6.79 -41.55
C PRO A 560 4.35 7.76 -42.73
N ALA A 561 5.52 8.11 -43.28
CA ALA A 561 5.60 8.96 -44.45
C ALA A 561 4.66 8.37 -45.50
N ARG A 562 3.59 9.11 -45.83
CA ARG A 562 2.71 8.78 -46.95
C ARG A 562 3.62 8.51 -48.13
N LYS A 563 3.68 7.26 -48.61
CA LYS A 563 4.25 6.95 -49.92
C LYS A 563 3.53 7.86 -50.91
N ARG A 564 4.20 8.91 -51.37
CA ARG A 564 3.76 9.70 -52.51
C ARG A 564 3.75 8.73 -53.68
N PHE A 565 2.56 8.28 -54.07
CA PHE A 565 2.36 7.74 -55.40
C PHE A 565 2.68 8.89 -56.38
N SER A 566 3.83 8.79 -57.02
CA SER A 566 4.18 9.65 -58.15
C SER A 566 3.26 9.28 -59.29
N MET A 567 2.26 10.12 -59.57
CA MET A 567 1.53 10.04 -60.83
C MET A 567 2.52 10.30 -61.97
N HIS A 568 2.70 9.29 -62.82
CA HIS A 568 3.35 9.42 -64.12
C HIS A 568 2.55 10.41 -64.98
N THR A 569 3.17 11.52 -65.35
CA THR A 569 2.74 12.36 -66.48
C THR A 569 3.27 11.72 -67.76
N PRO A 570 2.45 11.46 -68.80
CA PRO A 570 2.96 10.96 -70.06
C PRO A 570 3.62 12.08 -70.85
N ASN A 571 4.87 11.84 -71.27
CA ASN A 571 5.59 12.63 -72.25
C ASN A 571 4.78 12.76 -73.55
N ARG A 572 4.50 14.01 -73.96
CA ARG A 572 4.29 14.37 -75.36
C ARG A 572 5.60 14.91 -75.91
N GLN A 573 6.07 14.34 -77.01
CA GLN A 573 6.48 15.03 -78.24
C GLN A 573 7.23 14.06 -79.19
N PRO A 574 7.34 14.38 -80.49
CA PRO A 574 6.80 15.54 -81.22
C PRO A 574 5.44 15.29 -81.87
#